data_AF-L7FKM7-F1
#
_entry.id   AF-L7FKM7-F1
#
_cell.length_a   1.000
_cell.length_b   1.000
_cell.length_c   1.000
_cell.angle_alpha   90.00
_cell.angle_beta   90.00
_cell.angle_gamma   90.00
#
_symmetry.space_group_name_H-M   'P 1'
#
loop_
_entity.id
_entity.type
_entity.pdbx_description
1 polymer ?
#
loop_
_entity_poly.entity_id
_entity_poly.type
_entity_poly.pdbx_seq_one_letter_code
_entity_poly.pdbx_strand_id
1 'polypeptide(L)'
;MSKLDSYHVMIVSKYFTTIEDLVNIEFVCKKYKGNIEKFHFNPIPLNHKTIKYFTNIETLHLWNLEDENFGNDFYVNIENSETTENINKNKIDEIKINFYRIVVWFNVDYTTVDINSNKNIEFKNVTYTNNDRNKYGNNLPPNVTSLGKWCFYNCTNLSSVVIPLSVTSLGNECFNGCNSLSNVVIPSKVISLGIECFIYCGSLVNVTISPSVKSIGDLCFNRCCRLGSVLIPSSVTSIGNSCFSECDHLTSVVIPHFINVIIGNRCLFGYETLSSVAIPTSVIMINNKKLNNEYKCTEFDIPSRFTSISDNCFYGCDTLNKVTIPSSIKSMGKRCFWECGSLSSVIIPPSVLSIGKACFCRCCFLKNVVILSSVTSIPYSCFTSCERLSNIVIPSSVKSIGDYSFCGCSSLINVTIPSSVTSLGKWCFASCTNLTSADIPSTVTSFGMNFVSIPSVNGNIIKQQDFFCDLPMVLVKRSTCTAIPQATTSSGLMILFE
;
A
#
# COMPACT_ATOMS: atom_id res chain seq x y z
N MET A 1 40.83 13.30 16.95
CA MET A 1 39.45 13.61 17.41
C MET A 1 39.52 14.79 18.36
N SER A 2 38.87 15.91 18.05
CA SER A 2 38.71 17.01 19.00
C SER A 2 38.00 16.49 20.26
N LYS A 3 38.56 16.77 21.44
CA LYS A 3 37.98 16.31 22.71
C LYS A 3 36.70 17.11 22.98
N LEU A 4 35.56 16.43 23.16
CA LEU A 4 34.27 17.04 23.55
C LEU A 4 34.47 17.97 24.75
N ASP A 5 34.12 19.25 24.63
CA ASP A 5 34.15 20.20 25.74
C ASP A 5 32.83 20.22 26.53
N SER A 6 32.72 21.11 27.52
CA SER A 6 31.53 21.19 28.37
C SER A 6 30.26 21.57 27.61
N TYR A 7 30.36 22.42 26.59
CA TYR A 7 29.22 22.82 25.76
C TYR A 7 28.79 21.68 24.83
N HIS A 8 29.74 20.91 24.30
CA HIS A 8 29.42 19.71 23.54
C HIS A 8 28.64 18.69 24.38
N VAL A 9 29.00 18.52 25.66
CA VAL A 9 28.24 17.63 26.57
C VAL A 9 26.81 18.13 26.81
N MET A 10 26.60 19.45 26.86
CA MET A 10 25.24 20.01 26.96
C MET A 10 24.39 19.70 25.73
N ILE A 11 25.00 19.58 24.54
CA ILE A 11 24.28 19.15 23.34
C ILE A 11 24.01 17.65 23.36
N VAL A 12 24.95 16.86 23.87
CA VAL A 12 24.84 15.40 23.99
C VAL A 12 23.78 15.00 25.03
N SER A 13 23.54 15.81 26.06
CA SER A 13 22.58 15.48 27.12
C SER A 13 21.14 15.34 26.64
N LYS A 14 20.80 15.81 25.44
CA LYS A 14 19.49 15.55 24.81
C LYS A 14 19.21 14.06 24.55
N TYR A 15 20.24 13.22 24.61
CA TYR A 15 20.14 11.77 24.48
C TYR A 15 20.10 11.05 25.83
N PHE A 16 20.19 11.77 26.94
CA PHE A 16 20.09 11.20 28.27
C PHE A 16 18.64 10.96 28.64
N THR A 17 18.39 9.94 29.44
CA THR A 17 17.03 9.55 29.85
C THR A 17 16.75 9.91 31.29
N THR A 18 17.79 9.97 32.12
CA THR A 18 17.65 10.22 33.55
C THR A 18 18.65 11.25 34.05
N ILE A 19 18.38 11.78 35.25
CA ILE A 19 19.32 12.66 35.96
C ILE A 19 20.62 11.92 36.31
N GLU A 20 20.56 10.59 36.45
CA GLU A 20 21.72 9.78 36.80
C GLU A 20 22.78 9.82 35.69
N ASP A 21 22.37 9.88 34.42
CA ASP A 21 23.29 10.03 33.28
C ASP A 21 24.10 11.33 33.38
N LEU A 22 23.42 12.44 33.73
CA LEU A 22 24.05 13.75 33.94
C LEU A 22 24.99 13.72 35.14
N VAL A 23 24.53 13.18 36.26
CA VAL A 23 25.31 13.08 37.49
C VAL A 23 26.57 12.24 37.23
N ASN A 24 26.43 11.06 36.62
CA ASN A 24 27.53 10.17 36.30
C ASN A 24 28.59 10.85 35.42
N ILE A 25 28.19 11.68 34.46
CA ILE A 25 29.17 12.35 33.59
C ILE A 25 30.02 13.38 34.35
N GLU A 26 29.42 14.11 35.29
CA GLU A 26 30.15 15.06 36.14
C GLU A 26 31.07 14.35 37.13
N PHE A 27 30.63 13.22 37.69
CA PHE A 27 31.40 12.43 38.63
C PHE A 27 32.60 11.73 37.98
N VAL A 28 32.41 11.14 36.80
CA VAL A 28 33.46 10.38 36.10
C VAL A 28 34.51 11.32 35.50
N CYS A 29 34.13 12.50 35.03
CA CYS A 29 35.05 13.43 34.38
C CYS A 29 34.99 14.84 34.98
N LYS A 30 36.02 15.22 35.74
CA LYS A 30 36.17 16.55 36.36
C LYS A 30 36.03 17.71 35.35
N LYS A 31 36.28 17.47 34.07
CA LYS A 31 36.09 18.45 32.98
C LYS A 31 34.63 18.94 32.88
N TYR A 32 33.67 18.08 33.25
CA TYR A 32 32.24 18.36 33.15
C TYR A 32 31.63 18.69 34.52
N LYS A 33 32.43 18.95 35.55
CA LYS A 33 31.91 19.37 36.85
C LYS A 33 31.17 20.71 36.72
N GLY A 34 29.97 20.82 37.29
CA GLY A 34 29.15 22.03 37.27
C GLY A 34 28.56 22.35 35.90
N ASN A 35 28.39 21.34 35.05
CA ASN A 35 27.76 21.49 33.74
C ASN A 35 26.24 21.54 33.83
N ILE A 36 25.63 20.85 34.80
CA ILE A 36 24.18 20.88 35.06
C ILE A 36 23.73 22.31 35.39
N GLU A 37 24.53 23.07 36.14
CA GLU A 37 24.25 24.47 36.50
C GLU A 37 24.20 25.42 35.30
N LYS A 38 24.75 25.02 34.14
CA LYS A 38 24.75 25.85 32.92
C LYS A 38 23.45 25.75 32.12
N PHE A 39 22.56 24.82 32.47
CA PHE A 39 21.29 24.66 31.78
C PHE A 39 20.28 25.71 32.25
N HIS A 40 19.75 26.46 31.29
CA HIS A 40 18.60 27.35 31.49
C HIS A 40 17.25 26.66 31.14
N PHE A 41 17.31 25.40 30.73
CA PHE A 41 16.14 24.54 30.46
C PHE A 41 16.45 23.10 30.85
N ASN A 42 15.43 22.31 31.18
CA ASN A 42 15.65 20.90 31.48
C ASN A 42 15.83 20.06 30.20
N PRO A 43 16.96 19.35 30.03
CA PRO A 43 17.18 18.46 28.89
C PRO A 43 16.44 17.12 29.01
N ILE A 44 15.90 16.82 30.21
CA ILE A 44 15.20 15.57 30.57
C ILE A 44 13.96 15.93 31.43
N PRO A 45 12.98 15.03 31.57
CA PRO A 45 11.88 15.22 32.53
C PRO A 45 12.39 15.42 33.97
N LEU A 46 11.76 16.35 34.71
CA LEU A 46 12.11 16.66 36.09
C LEU A 46 10.93 16.39 37.04
N ASN A 47 11.24 16.26 38.33
CA ASN A 47 10.28 16.23 39.43
C ASN A 47 10.83 17.03 40.62
N HIS A 48 10.04 17.21 41.68
CA HIS A 48 10.41 17.99 42.87
C HIS A 48 11.76 17.55 43.49
N LYS A 49 12.17 16.29 43.33
CA LYS A 49 13.46 15.80 43.84
C LYS A 49 14.63 16.19 42.95
N THR A 50 14.42 16.27 41.63
CA THR A 50 15.51 16.47 40.65
C THR A 50 15.67 17.92 40.21
N ILE A 51 14.63 18.74 40.31
CA ILE A 51 14.70 20.16 39.90
C ILE A 51 15.77 20.95 40.64
N LYS A 52 16.05 20.59 41.90
CA LYS A 52 17.07 21.24 42.74
C LYS A 52 18.49 21.19 42.14
N TYR A 53 18.77 20.27 41.21
CA TYR A 53 20.06 20.19 40.53
C TYR A 53 20.21 21.26 39.43
N PHE A 54 19.10 21.78 38.90
CA PHE A 54 19.08 22.79 37.83
C PHE A 54 18.83 24.19 38.41
N THR A 55 19.85 24.75 39.06
CA THR A 55 19.74 26.00 39.83
C THR A 55 19.41 27.25 39.00
N ASN A 56 19.73 27.25 37.70
CA ASN A 56 19.53 28.38 36.79
C ASN A 56 18.41 28.12 35.76
N ILE A 57 17.48 27.19 36.04
CA ILE A 57 16.39 26.86 35.12
C ILE A 57 15.40 28.03 34.98
N GLU A 58 15.19 28.46 33.74
CA GLU A 58 14.26 29.55 33.41
C GLU A 58 13.13 29.07 32.48
N THR A 59 13.43 28.08 31.63
CA THR A 59 12.46 27.46 30.72
C THR A 59 12.18 26.03 31.16
N LEU A 60 10.92 25.72 31.47
CA LEU A 60 10.49 24.34 31.72
C LEU A 60 10.06 23.68 30.41
N HIS A 61 10.66 22.57 30.04
CA HIS A 61 10.22 21.68 28.97
C HIS A 61 9.39 20.55 29.55
N LEU A 62 8.18 20.37 29.02
CA LEU A 62 7.32 19.23 29.28
C LEU A 62 7.32 18.34 28.04
N TRP A 63 7.83 17.12 28.19
CA TRP A 63 8.02 16.15 27.13
C TRP A 63 6.81 15.22 26.98
N ASN A 64 6.13 14.91 28.09
CA ASN A 64 4.94 14.06 28.14
C ASN A 64 3.84 14.66 29.03
N LEU A 65 2.63 14.09 28.98
CA LEU A 65 1.47 14.56 29.73
C LEU A 65 1.65 14.41 31.25
N GLU A 66 2.42 13.40 31.66
CA GLU A 66 2.69 13.03 33.05
C GLU A 66 3.85 13.83 33.69
N ASP A 67 4.54 14.66 32.90
CA ASP A 67 5.66 15.47 33.40
C ASP A 67 5.17 16.48 34.44
N GLU A 68 5.94 16.62 35.51
CA GLU A 68 5.60 17.53 36.59
C GLU A 68 5.73 18.99 36.13
N ASN A 69 4.66 19.78 36.30
CA ASN A 69 4.66 21.20 35.90
C ASN A 69 4.96 22.16 37.06
N PHE A 70 5.23 21.64 38.27
CA PHE A 70 5.59 22.41 39.48
C PHE A 70 4.58 23.50 39.87
N GLY A 71 3.28 23.17 39.81
CA GLY A 71 2.19 24.09 40.19
C GLY A 71 1.87 25.16 39.14
N ASN A 72 2.29 24.97 37.89
CA ASN A 72 1.98 25.86 36.76
C ASN A 72 0.76 25.39 35.95
N ASP A 73 -0.22 24.80 36.62
CA ASP A 73 -1.48 24.26 36.10
C ASP A 73 -1.92 24.81 34.74
N PHE A 74 -2.10 23.90 33.79
CA PHE A 74 -2.72 24.18 32.52
C PHE A 74 -3.70 23.08 32.14
N TYR A 75 -4.69 23.48 31.36
CA TYR A 75 -5.76 22.59 30.94
C TYR A 75 -5.37 21.94 29.64
N VAL A 76 -5.54 20.63 29.54
CA VAL A 76 -5.39 19.91 28.28
C VAL A 76 -6.72 19.22 27.99
N ASN A 77 -7.14 19.31 26.74
CA ASN A 77 -8.27 18.54 26.25
C ASN A 77 -7.81 17.11 25.98
N ILE A 78 -8.48 16.12 26.59
CA ILE A 78 -8.11 14.72 26.44
C ILE A 78 -8.94 14.11 25.32
N GLU A 79 -8.28 13.52 24.32
CA GLU A 79 -8.95 12.81 23.23
C GLU A 79 -9.90 11.74 23.80
N ASN A 80 -11.18 11.81 23.40
CA ASN A 80 -12.30 10.95 23.81
C ASN A 80 -13.08 11.34 25.08
N SER A 81 -12.88 12.55 25.62
CA SER A 81 -13.77 13.11 26.65
C SER A 81 -14.25 14.50 26.25
N GLU A 82 -15.52 14.84 26.50
CA GLU A 82 -16.02 16.22 26.39
C GLU A 82 -15.50 17.12 27.53
N THR A 83 -14.55 16.64 28.33
CA THR A 83 -14.05 17.27 29.54
C THR A 83 -12.61 17.70 29.39
N THR A 84 -12.32 18.95 29.71
CA THR A 84 -10.96 19.44 29.90
C THR A 84 -10.45 19.00 31.27
N GLU A 85 -9.26 18.41 31.34
CA GLU A 85 -8.62 18.11 32.61
C GLU A 85 -7.52 19.12 32.92
N ASN A 86 -7.47 19.54 34.19
CA ASN A 86 -6.28 20.20 34.71
C ASN A 86 -5.28 19.09 35.01
N ILE A 87 -4.09 19.16 34.40
CA ILE A 87 -3.01 18.16 34.54
C ILE A 87 -2.57 17.93 36.01
N ASN A 88 -3.05 18.73 36.96
CA ASN A 88 -2.62 18.72 38.35
C ASN A 88 -3.68 18.63 39.43
N LYS A 89 -4.93 18.26 39.12
CA LYS A 89 -6.04 18.38 40.09
C LYS A 89 -5.83 17.64 41.44
N ASN A 90 -4.82 16.76 41.54
CA ASN A 90 -4.56 15.89 42.70
C ASN A 90 -3.16 15.98 43.34
N LYS A 91 -2.29 16.97 43.04
CA LYS A 91 -1.02 17.17 43.77
C LYS A 91 -1.13 18.35 44.74
N ILE A 92 -1.53 18.02 45.96
CA ILE A 92 -1.77 18.91 47.10
C ILE A 92 -0.42 19.42 47.65
N ASP A 93 -0.34 20.73 47.93
CA ASP A 93 0.64 21.42 48.78
C ASP A 93 2.14 21.51 48.34
N GLU A 94 2.43 21.63 47.05
CA GLU A 94 3.82 21.88 46.59
C GLU A 94 4.08 23.36 46.20
N ILE A 95 5.30 23.83 46.51
CA ILE A 95 5.78 25.19 46.20
C ILE A 95 5.72 25.41 44.69
N LYS A 96 4.91 26.38 44.25
CA LYS A 96 4.88 26.82 42.85
C LYS A 96 6.24 27.39 42.46
N ILE A 97 6.85 26.81 41.43
CA ILE A 97 8.09 27.34 40.83
C ILE A 97 7.71 28.17 39.62
N ASN A 98 8.06 29.45 39.62
CA ASN A 98 7.78 30.34 38.49
C ASN A 98 8.87 30.19 37.44
N PHE A 99 8.50 29.74 36.24
CA PHE A 99 9.38 29.73 35.08
C PHE A 99 9.11 30.97 34.22
N TYR A 100 10.14 31.47 33.54
CA TYR A 100 9.98 32.54 32.54
C TYR A 100 9.11 32.05 31.38
N ARG A 101 9.32 30.80 30.95
CA ARG A 101 8.58 30.17 29.86
C ARG A 101 8.39 28.68 30.13
N ILE A 102 7.26 28.13 29.68
CA ILE A 102 6.99 26.70 29.66
C ILE A 102 6.85 26.28 28.20
N VAL A 103 7.53 25.21 27.78
CA VAL A 103 7.47 24.67 26.41
C VAL A 103 6.90 23.27 26.47
N VAL A 104 5.77 23.06 25.80
CA VAL A 104 5.07 21.77 25.71
C VAL A 104 5.44 21.10 24.40
N TRP A 105 6.07 19.93 24.48
CA TRP A 105 6.56 19.16 23.34
C TRP A 105 5.64 18.00 22.95
N PHE A 106 4.76 17.52 23.82
CA PHE A 106 3.77 16.53 23.42
C PHE A 106 2.66 17.15 22.56
N ASN A 107 1.95 16.31 21.82
CA ASN A 107 0.87 16.75 20.93
C ASN A 107 -0.34 17.22 21.74
N VAL A 108 -0.88 18.40 21.40
CA VAL A 108 -2.13 18.93 21.96
C VAL A 108 -3.07 19.35 20.83
N ASP A 109 -4.36 19.43 21.11
CA ASP A 109 -5.32 20.00 20.16
C ASP A 109 -5.29 21.55 20.16
N TYR A 110 -5.91 22.18 19.17
CA TYR A 110 -5.88 23.64 19.10
C TYR A 110 -6.73 24.29 20.22
N THR A 111 -7.82 23.66 20.64
CA THR A 111 -8.64 24.13 21.77
C THR A 111 -7.83 24.26 23.06
N THR A 112 -6.91 23.33 23.33
CA THR A 112 -5.96 23.41 24.45
C THR A 112 -5.10 24.67 24.35
N VAL A 113 -4.61 25.01 23.15
CA VAL A 113 -3.80 26.21 22.93
C VAL A 113 -4.63 27.48 23.17
N ASP A 114 -5.85 27.52 22.65
CA ASP A 114 -6.77 28.66 22.79
C ASP A 114 -7.10 28.94 24.27
N ILE A 115 -7.43 27.89 25.04
CA ILE A 115 -7.74 27.99 26.48
C ILE A 115 -6.54 28.50 27.30
N ASN A 116 -5.31 28.21 26.87
CA ASN A 116 -4.09 28.60 27.58
C ASN A 116 -3.35 29.80 26.94
N SER A 117 -3.96 30.51 25.99
CA SER A 117 -3.36 31.60 25.20
C SER A 117 -2.80 32.77 26.03
N ASN A 118 -3.34 33.00 27.24
CA ASN A 118 -2.90 34.07 28.14
C ASN A 118 -1.76 33.68 29.10
N LYS A 119 -1.17 32.50 28.94
CA LYS A 119 -0.09 32.00 29.81
C LYS A 119 1.26 32.05 29.08
N ASN A 120 2.36 31.99 29.82
CA ASN A 120 3.72 31.90 29.28
C ASN A 120 4.06 30.49 28.75
N ILE A 121 3.10 29.85 28.09
CA ILE A 121 3.18 28.47 27.58
C ILE A 121 3.30 28.50 26.06
N GLU A 122 4.32 27.84 25.55
CA GLU A 122 4.58 27.66 24.13
C GLU A 122 4.32 26.19 23.74
N PHE A 123 3.38 25.95 22.84
CA PHE A 123 3.06 24.61 22.34
C PHE A 123 3.80 24.36 21.02
N LYS A 124 4.60 23.29 20.97
CA LYS A 124 5.40 22.95 19.80
C LYS A 124 4.67 22.07 18.79
N ASN A 125 3.76 21.23 19.26
CA ASN A 125 3.00 20.28 18.44
C ASN A 125 1.50 20.48 18.67
N VAL A 126 0.87 21.16 17.72
CA VAL A 126 -0.54 21.56 17.77
C VAL A 126 -1.29 20.89 16.63
N THR A 127 -2.18 19.95 16.96
CA THR A 127 -3.05 19.27 15.99
C THR A 127 -4.39 19.96 15.90
N TYR A 128 -4.83 20.32 14.70
CA TYR A 128 -6.20 20.79 14.48
C TYR A 128 -7.11 19.58 14.22
N THR A 129 -8.04 19.34 15.13
CA THR A 129 -8.92 18.16 15.14
C THR A 129 -10.28 18.46 14.49
N ASN A 130 -11.11 17.43 14.31
CA ASN A 130 -12.50 17.62 13.86
C ASN A 130 -13.32 18.45 14.88
N ASN A 131 -13.03 18.32 16.18
CA ASN A 131 -13.66 19.12 17.23
C ASN A 131 -13.25 20.60 17.12
N ASP A 132 -11.97 20.87 16.86
CA ASP A 132 -11.51 22.23 16.59
C ASP A 132 -12.18 22.80 15.35
N ARG A 133 -12.28 22.02 14.25
CA ARG A 133 -13.00 22.46 13.05
C ARG A 133 -14.47 22.77 13.33
N ASN A 134 -15.15 21.96 14.14
CA ASN A 134 -16.54 22.25 14.53
C ASN A 134 -16.67 23.55 15.33
N LYS A 135 -15.65 23.92 16.12
CA LYS A 135 -15.65 25.11 16.97
C LYS A 135 -15.18 26.38 16.25
N TYR A 136 -14.07 26.32 15.53
CA TYR A 136 -13.42 27.48 14.89
C TYR A 136 -13.58 27.52 13.36
N GLY A 137 -14.17 26.49 12.76
CA GLY A 137 -14.47 26.41 11.33
C GLY A 137 -13.29 25.94 10.48
N ASN A 138 -13.32 26.31 9.21
CA ASN A 138 -12.37 25.84 8.18
C ASN A 138 -11.13 26.73 8.02
N ASN A 139 -11.00 27.81 8.80
CA ASN A 139 -9.85 28.72 8.76
C ASN A 139 -8.81 28.26 9.77
N LEU A 140 -7.75 27.62 9.27
CA LEU A 140 -6.73 27.01 10.12
C LEU A 140 -5.80 28.07 10.73
N PRO A 141 -5.61 28.06 12.07
CA PRO A 141 -4.65 28.94 12.75
C PRO A 141 -3.19 28.70 12.30
N PRO A 142 -2.35 29.75 12.23
CA PRO A 142 -1.00 29.65 11.69
C PRO A 142 0.00 28.88 12.58
N ASN A 143 -0.34 28.61 13.84
CA ASN A 143 0.46 27.82 14.78
C ASN A 143 0.13 26.32 14.76
N VAL A 144 -0.86 25.89 13.96
CA VAL A 144 -1.18 24.47 13.77
C VAL A 144 -0.02 23.76 13.06
N THR A 145 0.44 22.64 13.59
CA THR A 145 1.56 21.86 13.04
C THR A 145 1.13 20.55 12.37
N SER A 146 -0.12 20.12 12.57
CA SER A 146 -0.66 18.87 12.01
C SER A 146 -2.18 18.95 11.88
N LEU A 147 -2.73 18.21 10.90
CA LEU A 147 -4.16 17.96 10.82
C LEU A 147 -4.50 16.57 11.33
N GLY A 148 -5.45 16.49 12.25
CA GLY A 148 -5.84 15.25 12.91
C GLY A 148 -6.58 14.27 12.00
N LYS A 149 -6.77 13.05 12.50
CA LYS A 149 -7.64 12.06 11.87
C LYS A 149 -9.04 12.66 11.71
N TRP A 150 -9.69 12.44 10.56
CA TRP A 150 -11.05 12.90 10.28
C TRP A 150 -11.30 14.42 10.38
N CYS A 151 -10.25 15.26 10.38
CA CYS A 151 -10.37 16.70 10.65
C CYS A 151 -11.46 17.39 9.81
N PHE A 152 -11.51 17.12 8.50
CA PHE A 152 -12.48 17.59 7.52
C PHE A 152 -13.35 16.46 6.95
N TYR A 153 -13.57 15.38 7.72
CA TYR A 153 -14.40 14.26 7.27
C TYR A 153 -15.80 14.71 6.85
N ASN A 154 -16.24 14.27 5.67
CA ASN A 154 -17.52 14.61 5.05
C ASN A 154 -17.84 16.13 5.00
N CYS A 155 -16.82 16.98 4.86
CA CYS A 155 -17.04 18.40 4.60
C CYS A 155 -17.47 18.63 3.14
N THR A 156 -18.69 18.21 2.80
CA THR A 156 -19.21 18.18 1.42
C THR A 156 -19.30 19.56 0.76
N ASN A 157 -19.39 20.64 1.54
CA ASN A 157 -19.43 22.02 1.04
C ASN A 157 -18.05 22.71 1.00
N LEU A 158 -16.97 22.04 1.44
CA LEU A 158 -15.63 22.62 1.43
C LEU A 158 -15.09 22.66 0.00
N SER A 159 -15.09 23.84 -0.63
CA SER A 159 -14.62 24.02 -2.01
C SER A 159 -13.10 24.23 -2.14
N SER A 160 -12.50 24.79 -1.09
CA SER A 160 -11.07 25.09 -0.97
C SER A 160 -10.65 25.11 0.50
N VAL A 161 -9.39 24.79 0.78
CA VAL A 161 -8.78 24.90 2.11
C VAL A 161 -7.37 25.44 1.98
N VAL A 162 -7.00 26.38 2.86
CA VAL A 162 -5.63 26.92 2.94
C VAL A 162 -4.94 26.23 4.11
N ILE A 163 -4.07 25.26 3.81
CA ILE A 163 -3.31 24.54 4.84
C ILE A 163 -2.08 25.41 5.23
N PRO A 164 -1.89 25.76 6.52
CA PRO A 164 -0.77 26.60 6.96
C PRO A 164 0.61 25.99 6.66
N LEU A 165 1.60 26.84 6.38
CA LEU A 165 2.97 26.43 6.07
C LEU A 165 3.70 25.75 7.25
N SER A 166 3.17 25.89 8.47
CA SER A 166 3.62 25.21 9.68
C SER A 166 3.24 23.72 9.71
N VAL A 167 2.25 23.28 8.91
CA VAL A 167 1.75 21.91 8.93
C VAL A 167 2.78 20.94 8.36
N THR A 168 3.05 19.88 9.13
CA THR A 168 4.05 18.85 8.86
C THR A 168 3.44 17.48 8.51
N SER A 169 2.16 17.26 8.84
CA SER A 169 1.47 16.00 8.56
C SER A 169 -0.03 16.20 8.36
N LEU A 170 -0.62 15.36 7.50
CA LEU A 170 -2.07 15.23 7.32
C LEU A 170 -2.51 13.84 7.80
N GLY A 171 -3.43 13.80 8.76
CA GLY A 171 -3.91 12.56 9.37
C GLY A 171 -4.71 11.67 8.42
N ASN A 172 -5.01 10.46 8.90
CA ASN A 172 -5.83 9.51 8.15
C ASN A 172 -7.25 10.05 7.96
N GLU A 173 -7.82 9.84 6.77
CA GLU A 173 -9.18 10.25 6.41
C GLU A 173 -9.45 11.76 6.64
N CYS A 174 -8.39 12.58 6.64
CA CYS A 174 -8.46 14.00 7.02
C CYS A 174 -9.46 14.78 6.17
N PHE A 175 -9.47 14.59 4.85
CA PHE A 175 -10.38 15.22 3.88
C PHE A 175 -11.31 14.19 3.21
N ASN A 176 -11.51 13.01 3.82
CA ASN A 176 -12.41 11.99 3.29
C ASN A 176 -13.81 12.58 3.06
N GLY A 177 -14.37 12.41 1.86
CA GLY A 177 -15.73 12.83 1.52
C GLY A 177 -15.89 14.35 1.33
N CYS A 178 -14.81 15.10 1.17
CA CYS A 178 -14.85 16.51 0.77
C CYS A 178 -15.26 16.67 -0.71
N ASN A 179 -16.50 16.31 -1.04
CA ASN A 179 -16.98 16.18 -2.42
C ASN A 179 -16.87 17.47 -3.27
N SER A 180 -16.91 18.65 -2.66
CA SER A 180 -16.75 19.94 -3.36
C SER A 180 -15.32 20.44 -3.46
N LEU A 181 -14.36 19.79 -2.79
CA LEU A 181 -12.97 20.26 -2.74
C LEU A 181 -12.36 20.14 -4.13
N SER A 182 -12.10 21.29 -4.75
CA SER A 182 -11.69 21.36 -6.15
C SER A 182 -10.18 21.40 -6.34
N ASN A 183 -9.47 21.96 -5.36
CA ASN A 183 -8.04 22.19 -5.39
C ASN A 183 -7.47 22.08 -3.98
N VAL A 184 -6.30 21.45 -3.84
CA VAL A 184 -5.54 21.44 -2.60
C VAL A 184 -4.05 21.59 -2.88
N VAL A 185 -3.41 22.46 -2.10
CA VAL A 185 -1.95 22.68 -2.13
C VAL A 185 -1.37 22.08 -0.86
N ILE A 186 -0.52 21.07 -1.00
CA ILE A 186 0.15 20.45 0.13
C ILE A 186 1.35 21.33 0.54
N PRO A 187 1.43 21.82 1.79
CA PRO A 187 2.51 22.70 2.23
C PRO A 187 3.91 22.08 2.17
N SER A 188 4.94 22.95 2.12
CA SER A 188 6.34 22.57 1.95
C SER A 188 6.98 21.81 3.12
N LYS A 189 6.32 21.74 4.28
CA LYS A 189 6.79 21.00 5.45
C LYS A 189 6.10 19.64 5.62
N VAL A 190 5.08 19.33 4.82
CA VAL A 190 4.35 18.06 4.93
C VAL A 190 5.25 16.89 4.52
N ILE A 191 5.44 15.94 5.44
CA ILE A 191 6.32 14.78 5.23
C ILE A 191 5.53 13.58 4.72
N SER A 192 4.26 13.44 5.10
CA SER A 192 3.42 12.30 4.69
C SER A 192 1.96 12.69 4.55
N LEU A 193 1.28 12.03 3.60
CA LEU A 193 -0.17 12.05 3.48
C LEU A 193 -0.76 10.78 4.12
N GLY A 194 -1.75 10.93 5.00
CA GLY A 194 -2.38 9.81 5.70
C GLY A 194 -3.12 8.83 4.78
N ILE A 195 -3.50 7.68 5.35
CA ILE A 195 -4.38 6.70 4.71
C ILE A 195 -5.73 7.37 4.43
N GLU A 196 -6.30 7.17 3.25
CA GLU A 196 -7.61 7.68 2.84
C GLU A 196 -7.74 9.21 2.96
N CYS A 197 -6.62 9.95 2.96
CA CYS A 197 -6.61 11.37 3.31
C CYS A 197 -7.56 12.21 2.44
N PHE A 198 -7.67 11.94 1.14
CA PHE A 198 -8.53 12.61 0.17
C PHE A 198 -9.50 11.63 -0.54
N ILE A 199 -9.83 10.50 0.08
CA ILE A 199 -10.79 9.56 -0.51
C ILE A 199 -12.15 10.25 -0.73
N TYR A 200 -12.86 9.92 -1.81
CA TYR A 200 -14.14 10.54 -2.20
C TYR A 200 -14.08 12.06 -2.41
N CYS A 201 -12.91 12.68 -2.68
CA CYS A 201 -12.86 14.07 -3.10
C CYS A 201 -13.28 14.23 -4.58
N GLY A 202 -14.56 14.01 -4.87
CA GLY A 202 -15.08 13.87 -6.24
C GLY A 202 -14.90 15.10 -7.14
N SER A 203 -14.79 16.30 -6.57
CA SER A 203 -14.53 17.54 -7.34
C SER A 203 -13.06 17.89 -7.52
N LEU A 204 -12.14 17.14 -6.91
CA LEU A 204 -10.72 17.48 -6.91
C LEU A 204 -10.16 17.34 -8.32
N VAL A 205 -9.78 18.47 -8.93
CA VAL A 205 -9.25 18.50 -10.30
C VAL A 205 -7.74 18.39 -10.31
N ASN A 206 -7.09 19.13 -9.40
CA ASN A 206 -5.65 19.24 -9.30
C ASN A 206 -5.19 19.09 -7.84
N VAL A 207 -4.08 18.37 -7.64
CA VAL A 207 -3.35 18.33 -6.37
C VAL A 207 -1.89 18.68 -6.60
N THR A 208 -1.39 19.67 -5.85
CA THR A 208 0.04 20.00 -5.84
C THR A 208 0.68 19.34 -4.64
N ILE A 209 1.39 18.23 -4.87
CA ILE A 209 2.13 17.51 -3.83
C ILE A 209 3.51 18.16 -3.65
N SER A 210 3.87 18.51 -2.42
CA SER A 210 5.15 19.16 -2.11
C SER A 210 6.36 18.22 -2.29
N PRO A 211 7.54 18.72 -2.72
CA PRO A 211 8.82 17.98 -2.72
C PRO A 211 9.34 17.56 -1.33
N SER A 212 8.64 17.90 -0.25
CA SER A 212 8.94 17.39 1.10
C SER A 212 8.31 16.03 1.37
N VAL A 213 7.25 15.66 0.64
CA VAL A 213 6.47 14.45 0.90
C VAL A 213 7.32 13.21 0.61
N LYS A 214 7.42 12.33 1.61
CA LYS A 214 8.13 11.05 1.56
C LYS A 214 7.18 9.89 1.31
N SER A 215 5.96 9.93 1.83
CA SER A 215 5.00 8.85 1.66
C SER A 215 3.58 9.36 1.41
N ILE A 216 2.85 8.60 0.59
CA ILE A 216 1.42 8.79 0.32
C ILE A 216 0.70 7.54 0.80
N GLY A 217 -0.29 7.69 1.70
CA GLY A 217 -0.99 6.57 2.31
C GLY A 217 -1.88 5.75 1.35
N ASP A 218 -2.35 4.60 1.84
CA ASP A 218 -3.31 3.74 1.14
C ASP A 218 -4.60 4.52 0.85
N LEU A 219 -5.21 4.31 -0.33
CA LEU A 219 -6.48 4.90 -0.76
C LEU A 219 -6.50 6.44 -0.73
N CYS A 220 -5.33 7.10 -0.62
CA CYS A 220 -5.23 8.53 -0.32
C CYS A 220 -6.03 9.41 -1.28
N PHE A 221 -6.06 9.12 -2.58
CA PHE A 221 -6.86 9.83 -3.60
C PHE A 221 -7.93 8.93 -4.23
N ASN A 222 -8.37 7.86 -3.56
CA ASN A 222 -9.37 6.96 -4.13
C ASN A 222 -10.69 7.70 -4.39
N ARG A 223 -11.36 7.41 -5.51
CA ARG A 223 -12.62 8.06 -5.93
C ARG A 223 -12.53 9.58 -6.05
N CYS A 224 -11.35 10.12 -6.37
CA CYS A 224 -11.21 11.49 -6.83
C CYS A 224 -11.59 11.58 -8.33
N CYS A 225 -12.88 11.42 -8.62
CA CYS A 225 -13.38 11.17 -9.98
C CYS A 225 -12.99 12.24 -11.02
N ARG A 226 -12.72 13.49 -10.63
CA ARG A 226 -12.33 14.60 -11.53
C ARG A 226 -10.83 14.88 -11.59
N LEU A 227 -10.01 14.13 -10.87
CA LEU A 227 -8.57 14.37 -10.78
C LEU A 227 -7.92 14.11 -12.14
N GLY A 228 -7.41 15.14 -12.81
CA GLY A 228 -7.00 15.05 -14.21
C GLY A 228 -5.56 14.55 -14.42
N SER A 229 -4.62 15.08 -13.63
CA SER A 229 -3.22 14.63 -13.65
C SER A 229 -2.55 14.81 -12.30
N VAL A 230 -1.55 13.97 -12.00
CA VAL A 230 -0.79 14.04 -10.75
C VAL A 230 0.70 13.96 -11.05
N LEU A 231 1.45 14.94 -10.53
CA LEU A 231 2.91 14.90 -10.50
C LEU A 231 3.36 14.38 -9.14
N ILE A 232 3.99 13.21 -9.12
CA ILE A 232 4.60 12.67 -7.90
C ILE A 232 5.98 13.32 -7.72
N PRO A 233 6.25 13.98 -6.59
CA PRO A 233 7.56 14.61 -6.36
C PRO A 233 8.67 13.59 -6.19
N SER A 234 9.91 14.01 -6.45
CA SER A 234 11.04 13.08 -6.43
C SER A 234 11.44 12.56 -5.05
N SER A 235 10.90 13.17 -4.01
CA SER A 235 11.11 12.82 -2.61
C SER A 235 10.29 11.62 -2.15
N VAL A 236 9.24 11.24 -2.89
CA VAL A 236 8.31 10.18 -2.50
C VAL A 236 8.99 8.82 -2.63
N THR A 237 9.09 8.09 -1.53
CA THR A 237 9.66 6.74 -1.48
C THR A 237 8.59 5.65 -1.43
N SER A 238 7.36 5.98 -1.02
CA SER A 238 6.23 5.04 -1.03
C SER A 238 4.89 5.69 -1.40
N ILE A 239 4.10 4.95 -2.17
CA ILE A 239 2.71 5.26 -2.53
C ILE A 239 1.87 4.06 -2.11
N GLY A 240 0.83 4.29 -1.32
CA GLY A 240 -0.01 3.25 -0.74
C GLY A 240 -0.90 2.50 -1.72
N ASN A 241 -1.52 1.43 -1.23
CA ASN A 241 -2.45 0.58 -1.97
C ASN A 241 -3.67 1.39 -2.43
N SER A 242 -4.15 1.19 -3.65
CA SER A 242 -5.36 1.83 -4.19
C SER A 242 -5.35 3.36 -4.15
N CYS A 243 -4.18 3.99 -4.02
CA CYS A 243 -4.04 5.42 -3.82
C CYS A 243 -4.82 6.27 -4.84
N PHE A 244 -4.76 5.97 -6.13
CA PHE A 244 -5.50 6.68 -7.17
C PHE A 244 -6.63 5.83 -7.77
N SER A 245 -7.14 4.85 -7.02
CA SER A 245 -8.18 3.95 -7.52
C SER A 245 -9.50 4.71 -7.75
N GLU A 246 -10.22 4.44 -8.84
CA GLU A 246 -11.52 5.03 -9.20
C GLU A 246 -11.47 6.56 -9.42
N CYS A 247 -10.34 7.09 -9.88
CA CYS A 247 -10.25 8.48 -10.36
C CYS A 247 -10.59 8.57 -11.85
N ASP A 248 -11.87 8.55 -12.19
CA ASP A 248 -12.36 8.31 -13.56
C ASP A 248 -11.74 9.22 -14.65
N HIS A 249 -11.39 10.47 -14.34
CA HIS A 249 -10.79 11.46 -15.26
C HIS A 249 -9.25 11.53 -15.24
N LEU A 250 -8.57 10.65 -14.51
CA LEU A 250 -7.11 10.67 -14.42
C LEU A 250 -6.49 10.23 -15.75
N THR A 251 -5.77 11.14 -16.39
CA THR A 251 -5.14 10.94 -17.71
C THR A 251 -3.64 10.71 -17.64
N SER A 252 -2.98 11.20 -16.59
CA SER A 252 -1.53 11.05 -16.41
C SER A 252 -1.13 11.06 -14.94
N VAL A 253 -0.29 10.11 -14.55
CA VAL A 253 0.47 10.14 -13.30
C VAL A 253 1.94 10.11 -13.66
N VAL A 254 2.66 11.19 -13.37
CA VAL A 254 4.08 11.33 -13.67
C VAL A 254 4.89 10.98 -12.43
N ILE A 255 5.66 9.89 -12.52
CA ILE A 255 6.61 9.46 -11.49
C ILE A 255 8.03 9.74 -11.99
N PRO A 256 8.88 10.51 -11.27
CA PRO A 256 10.19 10.90 -11.77
C PRO A 256 11.15 9.71 -11.91
N HIS A 257 12.05 9.76 -12.90
CA HIS A 257 12.72 8.56 -13.43
C HIS A 257 13.85 7.97 -12.57
N PHE A 258 14.23 8.61 -11.46
CA PHE A 258 15.44 8.29 -10.68
C PHE A 258 15.17 7.68 -9.29
N ILE A 259 13.93 7.26 -8.99
CA ILE A 259 13.54 6.98 -7.61
C ILE A 259 13.10 5.52 -7.43
N ASN A 260 13.59 4.92 -6.35
CA ASN A 260 13.09 3.66 -5.82
C ASN A 260 11.77 3.94 -5.06
N VAL A 261 10.65 3.97 -5.78
CA VAL A 261 9.32 4.14 -5.19
C VAL A 261 8.67 2.76 -4.99
N ILE A 262 8.23 2.48 -3.78
CA ILE A 262 7.35 1.35 -3.48
C ILE A 262 5.93 1.76 -3.84
N ILE A 263 5.31 1.11 -4.84
CA ILE A 263 3.93 1.38 -5.25
C ILE A 263 3.03 0.26 -4.72
N GLY A 264 1.99 0.62 -3.97
CA GLY A 264 1.02 -0.30 -3.40
C GLY A 264 0.10 -0.94 -4.43
N ASN A 265 -0.52 -2.05 -4.03
CA ASN A 265 -1.48 -2.83 -4.82
C ASN A 265 -2.65 -1.96 -5.29
N ARG A 266 -3.12 -2.13 -6.53
CA ARG A 266 -4.29 -1.41 -7.08
C ARG A 266 -4.13 0.12 -7.09
N CYS A 267 -2.93 0.67 -6.87
CA CYS A 267 -2.70 2.11 -6.79
C CYS A 267 -3.28 2.86 -8.00
N LEU A 268 -3.19 2.25 -9.19
CA LEU A 268 -3.72 2.78 -10.44
C LEU A 268 -5.07 2.13 -10.84
N PHE A 269 -5.99 1.87 -9.88
CA PHE A 269 -7.23 1.12 -10.10
C PHE A 269 -8.49 1.95 -10.39
N GLY A 270 -8.86 2.34 -11.61
CA GLY A 270 -10.31 2.61 -11.92
C GLY A 270 -10.55 3.70 -12.93
N TYR A 271 -9.84 3.63 -14.05
CA TYR A 271 -9.81 4.73 -15.00
C TYR A 271 -10.66 4.42 -16.20
N GLU A 272 -11.43 5.41 -16.61
CA GLU A 272 -12.13 5.44 -17.88
C GLU A 272 -11.39 6.30 -18.91
N THR A 273 -10.25 6.96 -18.60
CA THR A 273 -9.61 7.95 -19.50
C THR A 273 -8.07 7.92 -19.62
N LEU A 274 -7.37 6.93 -19.05
CA LEU A 274 -5.91 6.98 -18.94
C LEU A 274 -5.22 6.68 -20.28
N SER A 275 -4.61 7.70 -20.91
CA SER A 275 -4.01 7.61 -22.25
C SER A 275 -2.55 7.15 -22.25
N SER A 276 -1.82 7.36 -21.15
CA SER A 276 -0.47 6.82 -20.96
C SER A 276 -0.09 6.83 -19.48
N VAL A 277 0.56 5.76 -19.02
CA VAL A 277 1.38 5.82 -17.80
C VAL A 277 2.81 5.79 -18.27
N ALA A 278 3.51 6.91 -18.12
CA ALA A 278 4.97 6.90 -18.18
C ALA A 278 5.45 6.18 -16.90
N ILE A 279 5.45 4.84 -16.95
CA ILE A 279 6.02 4.00 -15.90
C ILE A 279 7.53 4.05 -16.13
N PRO A 280 8.32 4.82 -15.35
CA PRO A 280 9.74 4.86 -15.57
C PRO A 280 10.33 3.47 -15.34
N THR A 281 11.47 3.26 -15.98
CA THR A 281 12.34 2.14 -15.72
C THR A 281 12.99 2.23 -14.30
N SER A 282 12.25 2.61 -13.24
CA SER A 282 12.60 2.38 -11.81
C SER A 282 11.53 1.70 -10.88
N VAL A 283 10.23 1.58 -11.24
CA VAL A 283 9.12 0.96 -10.45
C VAL A 283 9.35 -0.46 -9.86
N ILE A 284 9.66 -0.63 -8.57
CA ILE A 284 9.93 -1.95 -7.94
C ILE A 284 8.70 -2.88 -7.85
N MET A 285 7.47 -2.45 -8.14
CA MET A 285 6.29 -3.34 -8.19
C MET A 285 5.22 -2.77 -9.14
N ILE A 286 4.76 -3.58 -10.10
CA ILE A 286 3.57 -3.28 -10.92
C ILE A 286 2.47 -4.18 -10.36
N ASN A 287 1.55 -3.64 -9.56
CA ASN A 287 0.56 -4.44 -8.83
C ASN A 287 -0.89 -4.04 -9.17
N ASN A 288 -1.52 -4.80 -10.06
CA ASN A 288 -2.88 -5.33 -9.91
C ASN A 288 -4.05 -4.42 -10.28
N LYS A 289 -4.32 -4.27 -11.58
CA LYS A 289 -5.62 -3.80 -12.09
C LYS A 289 -6.08 -4.51 -13.36
N LYS A 290 -7.38 -4.81 -13.42
CA LYS A 290 -8.17 -5.01 -14.65
C LYS A 290 -7.97 -3.78 -15.55
N LEU A 291 -7.17 -3.92 -16.61
CA LEU A 291 -7.14 -2.98 -17.74
C LEU A 291 -8.50 -3.12 -18.43
N ASN A 292 -9.46 -2.31 -17.99
CA ASN A 292 -10.84 -2.33 -18.43
C ASN A 292 -10.97 -1.97 -19.93
N ASN A 293 -11.86 -2.73 -20.57
CA ASN A 293 -12.24 -2.91 -21.98
C ASN A 293 -12.35 -1.71 -22.96
N GLU A 294 -11.82 -0.52 -22.67
CA GLU A 294 -11.87 0.62 -23.61
C GLU A 294 -10.49 1.14 -24.06
N TYR A 295 -9.38 0.57 -23.55
CA TYR A 295 -8.03 1.04 -23.88
C TYR A 295 -7.11 -0.02 -24.51
N LYS A 296 -6.57 0.33 -25.68
CA LYS A 296 -5.74 -0.49 -26.58
C LYS A 296 -4.30 -0.69 -26.09
N CYS A 297 -4.05 -1.07 -24.83
CA CYS A 297 -2.72 -1.58 -24.47
C CYS A 297 -2.57 -3.00 -25.02
N THR A 298 -2.28 -3.09 -26.33
CA THR A 298 -2.19 -4.36 -27.05
C THR A 298 -0.86 -5.05 -26.79
N GLU A 299 0.21 -4.28 -26.52
CA GLU A 299 1.55 -4.82 -26.26
C GLU A 299 2.18 -4.16 -25.03
N PHE A 300 2.90 -4.96 -24.22
CA PHE A 300 3.64 -4.47 -23.06
C PHE A 300 5.02 -5.12 -22.96
N ASP A 301 6.07 -4.29 -22.98
CA ASP A 301 7.45 -4.74 -22.78
C ASP A 301 7.86 -4.54 -21.31
N ILE A 302 8.07 -5.63 -20.58
CA ILE A 302 8.52 -5.57 -19.19
C ILE A 302 10.01 -5.13 -19.18
N PRO A 303 10.37 -4.04 -18.48
CA PRO A 303 11.76 -3.59 -18.38
C PRO A 303 12.74 -4.62 -17.78
N SER A 304 13.93 -4.73 -18.35
CA SER A 304 14.99 -5.70 -18.01
C SER A 304 15.68 -5.50 -16.65
N ARG A 305 15.28 -4.52 -15.88
CA ARG A 305 15.74 -4.31 -14.50
C ARG A 305 14.93 -5.09 -13.46
N PHE A 306 13.80 -5.67 -13.87
CA PHE A 306 12.91 -6.39 -12.98
C PHE A 306 13.37 -7.81 -12.77
N THR A 307 13.34 -8.25 -11.50
CA THR A 307 13.69 -9.61 -11.11
C THR A 307 12.46 -10.48 -10.84
N SER A 308 11.25 -9.92 -10.81
CA SER A 308 10.01 -10.67 -10.63
C SER A 308 8.81 -9.94 -11.22
N ILE A 309 7.77 -10.71 -11.54
CA ILE A 309 6.40 -10.24 -11.77
C ILE A 309 5.60 -10.60 -10.52
N SER A 310 4.96 -9.64 -9.89
CA SER A 310 4.20 -9.80 -8.65
C SER A 310 2.83 -10.46 -8.86
N ASP A 311 2.23 -10.90 -7.75
CA ASP A 311 0.89 -11.46 -7.71
C ASP A 311 -0.13 -10.48 -8.29
N ASN A 312 -0.97 -10.90 -9.24
CA ASN A 312 -2.02 -10.19 -9.97
C ASN A 312 -1.60 -9.03 -10.91
N CYS A 313 -0.30 -8.89 -11.23
CA CYS A 313 0.28 -7.72 -11.95
C CYS A 313 -0.55 -7.21 -13.15
N PHE A 314 -0.94 -8.13 -14.05
CA PHE A 314 -1.76 -7.91 -15.25
C PHE A 314 -3.16 -8.56 -15.15
N TYR A 315 -3.68 -8.78 -13.94
CA TYR A 315 -4.99 -9.38 -13.74
C TYR A 315 -6.09 -8.59 -14.47
N GLY A 316 -6.94 -9.26 -15.23
CA GLY A 316 -8.07 -8.68 -15.95
C GLY A 316 -7.64 -7.79 -17.12
N CYS A 317 -6.43 -7.97 -17.64
CA CYS A 317 -5.91 -7.16 -18.73
C CYS A 317 -6.44 -7.63 -20.09
N ASP A 318 -7.73 -7.41 -20.31
CA ASP A 318 -8.49 -7.98 -21.42
C ASP A 318 -8.02 -7.52 -22.81
N THR A 319 -7.32 -6.39 -22.92
CA THR A 319 -6.82 -5.85 -24.21
C THR A 319 -5.37 -6.22 -24.53
N LEU A 320 -4.61 -6.75 -23.57
CA LEU A 320 -3.20 -7.13 -23.76
C LEU A 320 -3.12 -8.35 -24.68
N ASN A 321 -2.66 -8.12 -25.90
CA ASN A 321 -2.47 -9.15 -26.91
C ASN A 321 -1.11 -9.85 -26.80
N LYS A 322 -0.08 -9.12 -26.35
CA LYS A 322 1.30 -9.59 -26.29
C LYS A 322 2.05 -8.96 -25.10
N VAL A 323 2.83 -9.79 -24.41
CA VAL A 323 3.73 -9.36 -23.34
C VAL A 323 5.15 -9.87 -23.60
N THR A 324 6.14 -8.99 -23.50
CA THR A 324 7.56 -9.38 -23.57
C THR A 324 8.12 -9.50 -22.16
N ILE A 325 8.50 -10.71 -21.76
CA ILE A 325 9.10 -11.01 -20.45
C ILE A 325 10.63 -11.08 -20.62
N PRO A 326 11.42 -10.16 -20.03
CA PRO A 326 12.87 -10.13 -20.19
C PRO A 326 13.56 -11.23 -19.35
N SER A 327 14.79 -11.56 -19.72
CA SER A 327 15.65 -12.55 -19.04
C SER A 327 16.07 -12.18 -17.61
N SER A 328 15.74 -10.96 -17.16
CA SER A 328 15.96 -10.52 -15.80
C SER A 328 14.95 -11.11 -14.81
N ILE A 329 13.74 -11.46 -15.27
CA ILE A 329 12.67 -12.00 -14.43
C ILE A 329 13.01 -13.40 -13.93
N LYS A 330 12.96 -13.60 -12.62
CA LYS A 330 13.22 -14.83 -11.88
C LYS A 330 11.98 -15.51 -11.34
N SER A 331 10.90 -14.77 -11.11
CA SER A 331 9.65 -15.35 -10.59
C SER A 331 8.43 -14.62 -11.12
N MET A 332 7.33 -15.34 -11.21
CA MET A 332 6.01 -14.84 -11.61
C MET A 332 5.00 -15.14 -10.52
N GLY A 333 4.25 -14.14 -10.07
CA GLY A 333 3.34 -14.22 -8.94
C GLY A 333 2.04 -14.97 -9.21
N LYS A 334 1.20 -15.14 -8.19
CA LYS A 334 -0.14 -15.74 -8.31
C LYS A 334 -1.03 -14.84 -9.16
N ARG A 335 -1.83 -15.42 -10.05
CA ARG A 335 -2.82 -14.69 -10.88
C ARG A 335 -2.22 -13.55 -11.74
N CYS A 336 -0.91 -13.57 -12.02
CA CYS A 336 -0.22 -12.45 -12.69
C CYS A 336 -0.82 -12.01 -14.02
N PHE A 337 -1.38 -12.92 -14.81
CA PHE A 337 -2.06 -12.70 -16.09
C PHE A 337 -3.48 -13.29 -16.06
N TRP A 338 -4.11 -13.43 -14.90
CA TRP A 338 -5.47 -13.97 -14.79
C TRP A 338 -6.44 -13.09 -15.59
N GLU A 339 -7.40 -13.65 -16.34
CA GLU A 339 -8.35 -12.91 -17.18
C GLU A 339 -7.66 -11.89 -18.13
N CYS A 340 -6.50 -12.25 -18.71
CA CYS A 340 -5.98 -11.52 -19.86
C CYS A 340 -6.68 -12.00 -21.14
N GLY A 341 -7.93 -11.57 -21.35
CA GLY A 341 -8.82 -12.06 -22.39
C GLY A 341 -8.22 -12.08 -23.80
N SER A 342 -7.45 -11.06 -24.22
CA SER A 342 -6.87 -10.96 -25.57
C SER A 342 -5.46 -11.55 -25.73
N LEU A 343 -4.82 -12.01 -24.64
CA LEU A 343 -3.43 -12.45 -24.68
C LEU A 343 -3.33 -13.69 -25.56
N SER A 344 -2.62 -13.56 -26.69
CA SER A 344 -2.64 -14.59 -27.75
C SER A 344 -1.46 -15.55 -27.67
N SER A 345 -0.34 -15.09 -27.13
CA SER A 345 0.86 -15.89 -26.91
C SER A 345 1.68 -15.35 -25.76
N VAL A 346 2.38 -16.23 -25.05
CA VAL A 346 3.40 -15.84 -24.07
C VAL A 346 4.65 -16.71 -24.21
N ILE A 347 5.82 -16.08 -24.09
CA ILE A 347 7.10 -16.76 -23.97
C ILE A 347 7.60 -16.53 -22.54
N ILE A 348 7.74 -17.61 -21.78
CA ILE A 348 8.30 -17.58 -20.43
C ILE A 348 9.81 -17.88 -20.55
N PRO A 349 10.71 -16.92 -20.27
CA PRO A 349 12.14 -17.06 -20.53
C PRO A 349 12.82 -18.06 -19.57
N PRO A 350 14.01 -18.59 -19.94
CA PRO A 350 14.77 -19.56 -19.13
C PRO A 350 15.11 -19.07 -17.72
N SER A 351 15.12 -17.76 -17.52
CA SER A 351 15.42 -17.12 -16.25
C SER A 351 14.35 -17.30 -15.17
N VAL A 352 13.11 -17.62 -15.56
CA VAL A 352 12.00 -17.80 -14.62
C VAL A 352 12.17 -19.14 -13.89
N LEU A 353 12.20 -19.08 -12.55
CA LEU A 353 12.39 -20.23 -11.67
C LEU A 353 11.07 -20.70 -11.05
N SER A 354 10.09 -19.80 -10.92
CA SER A 354 8.78 -20.11 -10.33
C SER A 354 7.63 -19.36 -11.01
N ILE A 355 6.51 -20.07 -11.17
CA ILE A 355 5.22 -19.53 -11.64
C ILE A 355 4.21 -19.68 -10.50
N GLY A 356 3.47 -18.61 -10.20
CA GLY A 356 2.47 -18.59 -9.15
C GLY A 356 1.14 -19.22 -9.59
N LYS A 357 0.34 -19.60 -8.59
CA LYS A 357 -0.98 -20.22 -8.79
C LYS A 357 -1.86 -19.38 -9.71
N ALA A 358 -2.50 -20.04 -10.67
CA ALA A 358 -3.45 -19.46 -11.59
C ALA A 358 -2.94 -18.27 -12.42
N CYS A 359 -1.64 -18.21 -12.72
CA CYS A 359 -1.06 -17.05 -13.38
C CYS A 359 -1.71 -16.74 -14.74
N PHE A 360 -2.09 -17.71 -15.57
CA PHE A 360 -2.74 -17.49 -16.88
C PHE A 360 -4.21 -17.98 -16.92
N CYS A 361 -4.85 -18.13 -15.75
CA CYS A 361 -6.24 -18.57 -15.68
C CYS A 361 -7.16 -17.61 -16.48
N ARG A 362 -8.10 -18.14 -17.25
CA ARG A 362 -9.05 -17.41 -18.11
C ARG A 362 -8.38 -16.49 -19.16
N CYS A 363 -7.19 -16.84 -19.65
CA CYS A 363 -6.64 -16.22 -20.87
C CYS A 363 -7.30 -16.84 -22.11
N CYS A 364 -8.55 -16.48 -22.38
CA CYS A 364 -9.39 -17.19 -23.35
C CYS A 364 -8.85 -17.15 -24.80
N PHE A 365 -8.01 -16.17 -25.17
CA PHE A 365 -7.39 -16.08 -26.49
C PHE A 365 -5.98 -16.68 -26.60
N LEU A 366 -5.44 -17.23 -25.50
CA LEU A 366 -4.09 -17.75 -25.46
C LEU A 366 -3.98 -19.03 -26.28
N LYS A 367 -3.28 -18.97 -27.41
CA LYS A 367 -3.13 -20.10 -28.34
C LYS A 367 -1.85 -20.89 -28.13
N ASN A 368 -0.77 -20.16 -27.84
CA ASN A 368 0.57 -20.70 -27.78
C ASN A 368 1.26 -20.27 -26.48
N VAL A 369 1.74 -21.24 -25.73
CA VAL A 369 2.57 -20.99 -24.54
C VAL A 369 3.89 -21.71 -24.74
N VAL A 370 4.98 -20.93 -24.79
CA VAL A 370 6.34 -21.47 -24.83
C VAL A 370 6.97 -21.27 -23.46
N ILE A 371 7.14 -22.36 -22.74
CA ILE A 371 7.78 -22.37 -21.43
C ILE A 371 9.26 -22.76 -21.62
N LEU A 372 10.15 -21.77 -21.80
CA LEU A 372 11.60 -21.98 -21.89
C LEU A 372 12.28 -22.06 -20.51
N SER A 373 11.50 -21.88 -19.45
CA SER A 373 11.91 -21.72 -18.07
C SER A 373 12.34 -23.02 -17.40
N SER A 374 13.27 -22.93 -16.45
CA SER A 374 13.69 -24.02 -15.55
C SER A 374 12.67 -24.33 -14.44
N VAL A 375 11.38 -24.08 -14.68
CA VAL A 375 10.31 -24.28 -13.69
C VAL A 375 10.19 -25.75 -13.32
N THR A 376 10.02 -26.02 -12.04
CA THR A 376 9.92 -27.38 -11.50
C THR A 376 8.49 -27.89 -11.40
N SER A 377 7.49 -27.02 -11.54
CA SER A 377 6.07 -27.40 -11.52
C SER A 377 5.22 -26.45 -12.33
N ILE A 378 4.10 -26.97 -12.84
CA ILE A 378 2.97 -26.16 -13.32
C ILE A 378 1.99 -26.05 -12.15
N PRO A 379 1.73 -24.84 -11.63
CA PRO A 379 0.99 -24.67 -10.38
C PRO A 379 -0.53 -24.81 -10.55
N TYR A 380 -1.24 -24.93 -9.42
CA TYR A 380 -2.71 -24.95 -9.34
C TYR A 380 -3.36 -23.93 -10.30
N SER A 381 -4.28 -24.41 -11.13
CA SER A 381 -5.09 -23.62 -12.08
C SER A 381 -4.31 -22.73 -13.06
N CYS A 382 -3.02 -23.02 -13.34
CA CYS A 382 -2.15 -22.11 -14.09
C CYS A 382 -2.74 -21.64 -15.43
N PHE A 383 -3.37 -22.53 -16.20
CA PHE A 383 -3.97 -22.29 -17.51
C PHE A 383 -5.45 -22.69 -17.54
N THR A 384 -6.15 -22.70 -16.40
CA THR A 384 -7.60 -23.01 -16.36
C THR A 384 -8.36 -22.09 -17.32
N SER A 385 -9.32 -22.64 -18.07
CA SER A 385 -10.17 -21.92 -19.02
C SER A 385 -9.39 -21.14 -20.09
N CYS A 386 -8.19 -21.58 -20.48
CA CYS A 386 -7.53 -21.10 -21.70
C CYS A 386 -8.16 -21.79 -22.92
N GLU A 387 -9.39 -21.40 -23.26
CA GLU A 387 -10.24 -22.11 -24.24
C GLU A 387 -9.60 -22.28 -25.62
N ARG A 388 -8.72 -21.36 -26.03
CA ARG A 388 -8.03 -21.39 -27.34
C ARG A 388 -6.62 -22.00 -27.31
N LEU A 389 -6.16 -22.50 -26.15
CA LEU A 389 -4.85 -23.10 -26.01
C LEU A 389 -4.82 -24.44 -26.76
N SER A 390 -4.17 -24.46 -27.93
CA SER A 390 -4.08 -25.63 -28.80
C SER A 390 -2.71 -26.29 -28.77
N ASN A 391 -1.66 -25.54 -28.41
CA ASN A 391 -0.30 -26.03 -28.32
C ASN A 391 0.35 -25.56 -27.01
N ILE A 392 0.86 -26.53 -26.25
CA ILE A 392 1.71 -26.27 -25.10
C ILE A 392 2.90 -27.23 -25.11
N VAL A 393 4.09 -26.67 -24.92
CA VAL A 393 5.31 -27.44 -24.69
C VAL A 393 5.62 -27.39 -23.20
N ILE A 394 5.48 -28.53 -22.51
CA ILE A 394 5.84 -28.68 -21.10
C ILE A 394 7.34 -29.04 -21.04
N PRO A 395 8.19 -28.24 -20.38
CA PRO A 395 9.63 -28.49 -20.38
C PRO A 395 10.00 -29.68 -19.48
N SER A 396 11.09 -30.35 -19.82
CA SER A 396 11.64 -31.51 -19.08
C SER A 396 12.14 -31.19 -17.66
N SER A 397 12.11 -29.92 -17.24
CA SER A 397 12.37 -29.53 -15.85
C SER A 397 11.15 -29.74 -14.94
N VAL A 398 9.94 -29.87 -15.50
CA VAL A 398 8.69 -29.99 -14.74
C VAL A 398 8.60 -31.37 -14.09
N LYS A 399 8.41 -31.38 -12.77
CA LYS A 399 8.23 -32.58 -11.94
C LYS A 399 6.77 -32.85 -11.62
N SER A 400 5.92 -31.83 -11.59
CA SER A 400 4.50 -31.96 -11.24
C SER A 400 3.60 -30.97 -11.99
N ILE A 401 2.37 -31.41 -12.27
CA ILE A 401 1.30 -30.59 -12.83
C ILE A 401 0.19 -30.50 -11.78
N GLY A 402 -0.15 -29.30 -11.31
CA GLY A 402 -1.09 -29.08 -10.21
C GLY A 402 -2.57 -29.27 -10.59
N ASP A 403 -3.43 -29.22 -9.58
CA ASP A 403 -4.87 -29.38 -9.77
C ASP A 403 -5.43 -28.29 -10.70
N TYR A 404 -6.37 -28.68 -11.57
CA TYR A 404 -7.04 -27.83 -12.56
C TYR A 404 -6.12 -27.13 -13.57
N SER A 405 -4.81 -27.44 -13.64
CA SER A 405 -3.82 -26.64 -14.39
C SER A 405 -4.18 -26.33 -15.84
N PHE A 406 -4.86 -27.25 -16.55
CA PHE A 406 -5.35 -27.11 -17.92
C PHE A 406 -6.87 -27.35 -18.02
N CYS A 407 -7.59 -27.29 -16.90
CA CYS A 407 -9.03 -27.53 -16.88
C CYS A 407 -9.73 -26.55 -17.83
N GLY A 408 -10.56 -27.03 -18.75
CA GLY A 408 -11.29 -26.20 -19.71
C GLY A 408 -10.46 -25.68 -20.89
N CYS A 409 -9.27 -26.22 -21.14
CA CYS A 409 -8.52 -25.95 -22.38
C CYS A 409 -9.17 -26.69 -23.56
N SER A 410 -10.34 -26.22 -24.00
CA SER A 410 -11.20 -26.92 -24.96
C SER A 410 -10.59 -27.07 -26.36
N SER A 411 -9.61 -26.26 -26.75
CA SER A 411 -8.88 -26.38 -28.02
C SER A 411 -7.64 -27.28 -27.98
N LEU A 412 -7.28 -27.83 -26.83
CA LEU A 412 -6.12 -28.70 -26.69
C LEU A 412 -6.41 -30.07 -27.30
N ILE A 413 -5.66 -30.47 -28.34
CA ILE A 413 -5.89 -31.73 -29.09
C ILE A 413 -5.03 -32.88 -28.56
N ASN A 414 -3.75 -32.58 -28.33
CA ASN A 414 -2.78 -33.52 -27.79
C ASN A 414 -1.94 -32.85 -26.72
N VAL A 415 -1.41 -33.65 -25.81
CA VAL A 415 -0.43 -33.19 -24.82
C VAL A 415 0.61 -34.27 -24.60
N THR A 416 1.88 -33.88 -24.66
CA THR A 416 3.01 -34.76 -24.33
C THR A 416 3.49 -34.41 -22.93
N ILE A 417 3.38 -35.37 -22.00
CA ILE A 417 3.87 -35.20 -20.64
C ILE A 417 5.35 -35.63 -20.60
N PRO A 418 6.30 -34.78 -20.18
CA PRO A 418 7.70 -35.16 -20.17
C PRO A 418 7.99 -36.20 -19.09
N SER A 419 8.98 -37.08 -19.35
CA SER A 419 9.38 -38.16 -18.43
C SER A 419 9.93 -37.69 -17.08
N SER A 420 10.12 -36.39 -16.90
CA SER A 420 10.46 -35.78 -15.61
C SER A 420 9.27 -35.68 -14.66
N VAL A 421 8.04 -35.76 -15.17
CA VAL A 421 6.81 -35.62 -14.37
C VAL A 421 6.56 -36.89 -13.57
N THR A 422 6.30 -36.72 -12.27
CA THR A 422 5.96 -37.79 -11.34
C THR A 422 4.53 -37.70 -10.81
N SER A 423 3.89 -36.53 -10.89
CA SER A 423 2.52 -36.33 -10.40
C SER A 423 1.65 -35.43 -11.29
N LEU A 424 0.39 -35.85 -11.45
CA LEU A 424 -0.68 -35.12 -12.12
C LEU A 424 -1.78 -34.79 -11.10
N GLY A 425 -2.17 -33.51 -11.00
CA GLY A 425 -3.17 -33.03 -10.05
C GLY A 425 -4.62 -33.38 -10.43
N LYS A 426 -5.53 -33.16 -9.48
CA LYS A 426 -6.97 -33.40 -9.66
C LYS A 426 -7.50 -32.53 -10.79
N TRP A 427 -8.33 -33.10 -11.66
CA TRP A 427 -8.99 -32.37 -12.76
C TRP A 427 -8.03 -31.59 -13.68
N CYS A 428 -6.74 -31.96 -13.76
CA CYS A 428 -5.74 -31.12 -14.43
C CYS A 428 -5.99 -30.94 -15.93
N PHE A 429 -6.63 -31.88 -16.62
CA PHE A 429 -7.11 -31.81 -18.00
C PHE A 429 -8.64 -32.04 -18.09
N ALA A 430 -9.37 -31.71 -17.03
CA ALA A 430 -10.82 -31.82 -17.05
C ALA A 430 -11.43 -30.84 -18.06
N SER A 431 -12.56 -31.18 -18.69
CA SER A 431 -13.23 -30.32 -19.69
C SER A 431 -12.34 -29.90 -20.89
N CYS A 432 -11.25 -30.61 -21.18
CA CYS A 432 -10.51 -30.48 -22.44
C CYS A 432 -11.25 -31.26 -23.54
N THR A 433 -12.31 -30.67 -24.08
CA THR A 433 -13.28 -31.37 -24.94
C THR A 433 -12.73 -31.90 -26.27
N ASN A 434 -11.66 -31.31 -26.80
CA ASN A 434 -11.01 -31.75 -28.04
C ASN A 434 -9.76 -32.62 -27.81
N LEU A 435 -9.42 -32.94 -26.56
CA LEU A 435 -8.24 -33.74 -26.26
C LEU A 435 -8.48 -35.18 -26.71
N THR A 436 -7.78 -35.62 -27.75
CA THR A 436 -7.92 -36.97 -28.32
C THR A 436 -6.88 -37.95 -27.78
N SER A 437 -5.71 -37.45 -27.38
CA SER A 437 -4.62 -38.27 -26.85
C SER A 437 -3.77 -37.49 -25.83
N ALA A 438 -3.20 -38.23 -24.88
CA ALA A 438 -2.22 -37.71 -23.95
C ALA A 438 -1.11 -38.75 -23.77
N ASP A 439 0.13 -38.38 -24.09
CA ASP A 439 1.28 -39.27 -23.91
C ASP A 439 1.77 -39.16 -22.47
N ILE A 440 1.39 -40.15 -21.64
CA ILE A 440 1.74 -40.19 -20.22
C ILE A 440 2.93 -41.15 -20.01
N PRO A 441 4.08 -40.67 -19.53
CA PRO A 441 5.25 -41.52 -19.28
C PRO A 441 5.05 -42.38 -18.04
N SER A 442 5.74 -43.53 -17.99
CA SER A 442 5.70 -44.45 -16.85
C SER A 442 6.25 -43.88 -15.53
N THR A 443 6.87 -42.69 -15.60
CA THR A 443 7.38 -41.96 -14.44
C THR A 443 6.28 -41.31 -13.60
N VAL A 444 5.07 -41.16 -14.15
CA VAL A 444 3.91 -40.65 -13.41
C VAL A 444 3.40 -41.73 -12.46
N THR A 445 3.64 -41.54 -11.16
CA THR A 445 3.28 -42.48 -10.10
C THR A 445 2.12 -42.00 -9.22
N SER A 446 1.70 -40.73 -9.38
CA SER A 446 0.59 -40.13 -8.62
C SER A 446 -0.40 -39.43 -9.54
N PHE A 447 -1.66 -39.87 -9.50
CA PHE A 447 -2.77 -39.32 -10.28
C PHE A 447 -3.82 -38.71 -9.35
N GLY A 448 -4.17 -37.46 -9.60
CA GLY A 448 -5.32 -36.82 -8.98
C GLY A 448 -6.63 -37.38 -9.53
N MET A 449 -7.68 -37.33 -8.71
CA MET A 449 -9.03 -37.71 -9.09
C MET A 449 -9.48 -36.97 -10.37
N ASN A 450 -10.10 -37.69 -11.30
CA ASN A 450 -10.65 -37.17 -12.57
C ASN A 450 -9.67 -36.29 -13.35
N PHE A 451 -8.38 -36.63 -13.36
CA PHE A 451 -7.34 -35.79 -13.97
C PHE A 451 -7.54 -35.54 -15.48
N VAL A 452 -8.30 -36.38 -16.20
CA VAL A 452 -8.69 -36.19 -17.63
C VAL A 452 -10.17 -36.56 -17.80
N SER A 453 -10.89 -35.88 -18.71
CA SER A 453 -12.31 -36.14 -19.03
C SER A 453 -12.57 -36.90 -20.35
N ILE A 454 -11.61 -37.64 -20.89
CA ILE A 454 -11.69 -38.24 -22.24
C ILE A 454 -12.17 -39.71 -22.22
N PRO A 455 -12.89 -40.19 -23.26
CA PRO A 455 -13.39 -41.57 -23.33
C PRO A 455 -12.32 -42.66 -23.50
N SER A 456 -11.10 -42.34 -23.92
CA SER A 456 -10.04 -43.33 -24.17
C SER A 456 -8.63 -42.72 -24.01
N VAL A 457 -7.96 -43.03 -22.91
CA VAL A 457 -6.52 -42.78 -22.75
C VAL A 457 -5.79 -44.02 -23.30
N ASN A 458 -5.21 -43.91 -24.50
CA ASN A 458 -4.36 -44.98 -25.05
C ASN A 458 -2.97 -44.91 -24.41
N GLY A 459 -2.80 -45.64 -23.31
CA GLY A 459 -1.53 -45.84 -22.62
C GLY A 459 -1.75 -46.46 -21.24
N ASN A 460 -1.34 -47.72 -21.08
CA ASN A 460 -1.35 -48.56 -19.87
C ASN A 460 -2.37 -48.21 -18.77
N ILE A 461 -3.52 -48.88 -18.85
CA ILE A 461 -4.45 -49.28 -17.78
C ILE A 461 -4.77 -48.17 -16.75
N ILE A 462 -5.82 -47.42 -17.02
CA ILE A 462 -6.77 -47.02 -15.97
C ILE A 462 -8.12 -47.57 -16.40
N LYS A 463 -8.61 -48.58 -15.67
CA LYS A 463 -9.92 -49.18 -15.92
C LYS A 463 -11.00 -48.12 -15.73
N GLN A 464 -11.99 -48.16 -16.59
CA GLN A 464 -13.14 -47.26 -16.73
C GLN A 464 -14.06 -47.16 -15.49
N GLN A 465 -13.67 -47.73 -14.34
CA GLN A 465 -14.55 -48.00 -13.20
C GLN A 465 -14.44 -47.00 -12.04
N ASP A 466 -13.50 -46.04 -12.09
CA ASP A 466 -13.38 -44.96 -11.09
C ASP A 466 -14.09 -43.65 -11.50
N PHE A 467 -14.89 -43.68 -12.57
CA PHE A 467 -15.44 -42.50 -13.25
C PHE A 467 -16.94 -42.24 -13.02
N PHE A 468 -17.52 -42.54 -11.87
CA PHE A 468 -18.86 -42.01 -11.55
C PHE A 468 -19.05 -41.79 -10.04
N CYS A 469 -19.18 -40.51 -9.67
CA CYS A 469 -20.07 -40.06 -8.60
C CYS A 469 -20.72 -38.75 -9.04
N ASP A 470 -22.04 -38.73 -8.95
CA ASP A 470 -22.96 -37.72 -9.41
C ASP A 470 -22.87 -36.33 -8.71
N LEU A 471 -23.09 -35.28 -9.51
CA LEU A 471 -23.59 -33.91 -9.24
C LEU A 471 -22.71 -32.87 -8.46
N PRO A 472 -22.90 -31.54 -8.70
CA PRO A 472 -23.72 -30.89 -9.72
C PRO A 472 -22.92 -30.17 -10.82
N MET A 473 -23.54 -30.05 -11.98
CA MET A 473 -23.28 -28.96 -12.92
C MET A 473 -23.25 -27.63 -12.15
N VAL A 474 -22.07 -27.09 -11.89
CA VAL A 474 -21.92 -25.64 -11.91
C VAL A 474 -22.03 -25.30 -13.38
N LEU A 475 -23.24 -24.95 -13.80
CA LEU A 475 -23.46 -24.07 -14.94
C LEU A 475 -22.56 -22.85 -14.70
N VAL A 476 -21.32 -22.89 -15.22
CA VAL A 476 -20.69 -21.69 -15.74
C VAL A 476 -21.70 -21.24 -16.78
N LYS A 477 -22.56 -20.29 -16.40
CA LYS A 477 -23.43 -19.60 -17.36
C LYS A 477 -22.54 -19.37 -18.58
N ARG A 478 -22.99 -19.83 -19.75
CA ARG A 478 -22.47 -19.40 -21.04
C ARG A 478 -22.58 -17.88 -21.09
N SER A 479 -21.62 -17.17 -20.52
CA SER A 479 -21.16 -15.92 -21.10
C SER A 479 -20.23 -16.37 -22.20
N THR A 480 -20.81 -16.68 -23.35
CA THR A 480 -20.07 -16.61 -24.59
C THR A 480 -19.34 -15.26 -24.57
N CYS A 481 -18.03 -15.23 -24.81
CA CYS A 481 -17.31 -14.01 -25.13
C CYS A 481 -17.79 -13.48 -26.50
N THR A 482 -19.07 -13.15 -26.59
CA THR A 482 -19.64 -12.26 -27.58
C THR A 482 -19.41 -10.85 -27.06
N ALA A 483 -18.78 -9.98 -27.85
CA ALA A 483 -18.78 -8.55 -27.59
C ALA A 483 -20.23 -8.11 -27.34
N ILE A 484 -20.55 -7.61 -26.15
CA ILE A 484 -21.91 -7.11 -25.85
C ILE A 484 -21.89 -5.58 -25.99
N PRO A 485 -22.72 -4.99 -26.86
CA PRO A 485 -22.98 -3.55 -26.89
C PRO A 485 -23.87 -3.12 -25.70
N GLN A 486 -23.74 -1.85 -25.31
CA GLN A 486 -24.43 -1.14 -24.21
C GLN A 486 -25.90 -1.56 -23.96
N ALA A 487 -26.29 -1.75 -22.69
CA ALA A 487 -27.35 -0.98 -22.00
C ALA A 487 -27.83 -1.60 -20.65
N THR A 488 -27.92 -0.70 -19.64
CA THR A 488 -28.92 -0.53 -18.56
C THR A 488 -29.19 -1.59 -17.46
N THR A 489 -28.92 -1.12 -16.22
CA THR A 489 -29.65 -1.30 -14.93
C THR A 489 -30.07 -2.70 -14.44
N SER A 490 -29.43 -3.18 -13.37
CA SER A 490 -30.02 -3.37 -12.02
C SER A 490 -29.31 -4.49 -11.24
N SER A 491 -29.08 -4.20 -9.95
CA SER A 491 -28.90 -5.06 -8.77
C SER A 491 -28.41 -6.51 -8.92
N GLY A 492 -27.38 -6.87 -8.15
CA GLY A 492 -27.32 -8.21 -7.55
C GLY A 492 -25.93 -8.82 -7.32
N LEU A 493 -25.61 -8.99 -6.03
CA LEU A 493 -24.68 -9.94 -5.41
C LEU A 493 -23.21 -9.99 -5.88
N MET A 494 -22.36 -9.37 -5.05
CA MET A 494 -20.94 -9.70 -4.90
C MET A 494 -20.79 -11.13 -4.36
N ILE A 495 -20.09 -12.01 -5.10
CA ILE A 495 -19.55 -13.26 -4.56
C ILE A 495 -18.05 -13.05 -4.38
N LEU A 496 -17.63 -12.96 -3.13
CA LEU A 496 -16.24 -12.99 -2.69
C LEU A 496 -15.71 -14.43 -2.83
N PHE A 497 -14.60 -14.59 -3.56
CA PHE A 497 -13.77 -15.80 -3.47
C PHE A 497 -12.48 -15.40 -2.75
N GLU A 498 -12.31 -15.91 -1.52
CA GLU A 498 -11.08 -15.80 -0.72
C GLU A 498 -9.88 -16.49 -1.39
#